data_AF-A0A4Q2YED5-F1
#
_entry.id   AF-A0A4Q2YED5-F1
#
_cell.length_a   1.000
_cell.length_b   1.000
_cell.length_c   1.000
_cell.angle_alpha   90.00
_cell.angle_beta   90.00
_cell.angle_gamma   90.00
#
_symmetry.space_group_name_H-M   'P 1'
#
loop_
_entity.id
_entity.type
_entity.pdbx_description
1 polymer ?
#
loop_
_entity_poly.entity_id
_entity_poly.type
_entity_poly.pdbx_seq_one_letter_code
_entity_poly.pdbx_strand_id
1 'polypeptide(L)'
;MADETERADLVGETLEDMARNLSGEHFDSVESWMSSAKLSPEETASFVGGLSYFNTKEDTGRWIDWMAEKLPADKVPENVDNLIGQWTQQDYLAAGKWLAASSNGPAKNAAVSTYAETVAEYEPQTAVQWAMTLPEGKERQDTFEAIYENWPKSDAAAAEAFAKAHGIDTAGSREEP
;
A
#
# COMPACT_ATOMS: atom_id res chain seq x y z
N MET A 1 -21.29 17.08 24.96
CA MET A 1 -19.96 16.43 24.92
C MET A 1 -20.11 14.97 24.48
N ALA A 2 -20.87 14.11 25.17
CA ALA A 2 -21.10 12.72 24.69
C ALA A 2 -21.83 12.62 23.33
N ASP A 3 -22.87 13.42 23.12
CA ASP A 3 -23.72 13.42 21.90
C ASP A 3 -22.99 13.82 20.61
N GLU A 4 -21.94 14.65 20.72
CA GLU A 4 -21.19 15.15 19.56
C GLU A 4 -20.12 14.15 19.10
N THR A 5 -19.48 13.46 20.05
CA THR A 5 -18.55 12.36 19.76
C THR A 5 -19.28 11.16 19.16
N GLU A 6 -20.40 10.75 19.75
CA GLU A 6 -21.21 9.64 19.23
C GLU A 6 -21.72 9.91 17.80
N ARG A 7 -22.07 11.16 17.51
CA ARG A 7 -22.42 11.59 16.15
C ARG A 7 -21.22 11.52 15.19
N ALA A 8 -20.04 11.94 15.62
CA ALA A 8 -18.84 11.91 14.79
C ALA A 8 -18.43 10.45 14.46
N ASP A 9 -18.49 9.57 15.45
CA ASP A 9 -18.20 8.14 15.29
C ASP A 9 -19.18 7.50 14.28
N LEU A 10 -20.47 7.76 14.44
CA LEU A 10 -21.49 7.26 13.50
C LEU A 10 -21.25 7.76 12.07
N VAL A 11 -20.86 9.04 11.90
CA VAL A 11 -20.53 9.58 10.57
C VAL A 11 -19.32 8.84 9.99
N GLY A 12 -18.26 8.63 10.78
CA GLY A 12 -17.09 7.88 10.35
C GLY A 12 -17.43 6.46 9.88
N GLU A 13 -18.18 5.71 10.69
CA GLU A 13 -18.65 4.35 10.34
C GLU A 13 -19.46 4.34 9.05
N THR A 14 -20.38 5.30 8.88
CA THR A 14 -21.20 5.37 7.65
C THR A 14 -20.39 5.66 6.39
N LEU A 15 -19.35 6.48 6.50
CA LEU A 15 -18.45 6.79 5.39
C LEU A 15 -17.59 5.58 5.03
N GLU A 16 -17.09 4.87 6.03
CA GLU A 16 -16.31 3.64 5.83
C GLU A 16 -17.16 2.55 5.17
N ASP A 17 -18.40 2.35 5.63
CA ASP A 17 -19.34 1.41 5.03
C ASP A 17 -19.74 1.80 3.61
N MET A 18 -19.87 3.10 3.32
CA MET A 18 -20.10 3.57 1.96
C MET A 18 -18.92 3.22 1.04
N ALA A 19 -17.68 3.44 1.49
CA ALA A 19 -16.49 3.06 0.74
C ALA A 19 -16.38 1.55 0.52
N ARG A 20 -16.74 0.73 1.52
CA ARG A 20 -16.80 -0.73 1.37
C ARG A 20 -17.78 -1.18 0.29
N ASN A 21 -18.83 -0.40 0.04
CA ASN A 21 -19.95 -0.74 -0.83
C ASN A 21 -20.04 0.11 -2.11
N LEU A 22 -18.92 0.59 -2.67
CA LEU A 22 -18.85 1.37 -3.93
C LEU A 22 -19.31 0.61 -5.21
N SER A 23 -20.16 -0.42 -5.09
CA SER A 23 -20.46 -1.35 -6.18
C SER A 23 -21.03 -0.64 -7.42
N GLY A 24 -20.21 -0.56 -8.48
CA GLY A 24 -20.60 -0.03 -9.79
C GLY A 24 -20.44 1.48 -9.95
N GLU A 25 -19.95 2.20 -8.94
CA GLU A 25 -19.61 3.62 -9.07
C GLU A 25 -18.15 3.78 -9.48
N HIS A 26 -17.92 4.54 -10.56
CA HIS A 26 -16.58 4.92 -10.98
C HIS A 26 -16.05 6.05 -10.11
N PHE A 27 -14.73 6.12 -9.96
CA PHE A 27 -14.03 7.16 -9.18
C PHE A 27 -14.60 8.57 -9.38
N ASP A 28 -14.88 8.99 -10.62
CA ASP A 28 -15.33 10.35 -10.93
C ASP A 28 -16.66 10.72 -10.25
N SER A 29 -17.56 9.76 -10.08
CA SER A 29 -18.86 10.00 -9.45
C SER A 29 -18.72 10.16 -7.94
N VAL A 30 -17.92 9.29 -7.33
CA VAL A 30 -17.65 9.30 -5.90
C VAL A 30 -16.85 10.55 -5.50
N GLU A 31 -15.81 10.89 -6.28
CA GLU A 31 -15.01 12.10 -6.06
C GLU A 31 -15.88 13.36 -6.16
N SER A 32 -16.72 13.46 -7.19
CA SER A 32 -17.63 14.60 -7.33
C SER A 32 -18.59 14.72 -6.15
N TRP A 33 -19.10 13.59 -5.64
CA TRP A 33 -19.97 13.59 -4.47
C TRP A 33 -19.21 14.05 -3.21
N MET A 34 -18.03 13.50 -2.91
CA MET A 34 -17.23 13.88 -1.75
C MET A 34 -16.84 15.37 -1.78
N SER A 35 -16.44 15.87 -2.95
CA SER A 35 -16.14 17.28 -3.17
C SER A 35 -17.35 18.18 -2.93
N SER A 36 -18.56 17.72 -3.27
CA SER A 36 -19.81 18.43 -2.95
C SER A 36 -20.18 18.37 -1.46
N ALA A 37 -19.89 17.24 -0.81
CA ALA A 37 -20.17 17.00 0.61
C ALA A 37 -19.23 17.79 1.53
N LYS A 38 -18.05 18.21 1.02
CA LYS A 38 -17.03 18.98 1.76
C LYS A 38 -16.61 18.29 3.05
N LEU A 39 -16.28 17.00 2.93
CA LEU A 39 -15.81 16.19 4.05
C LEU A 39 -14.58 16.84 4.71
N SER A 40 -14.55 16.80 6.03
CA SER A 40 -13.36 17.13 6.83
C SER A 40 -12.25 16.10 6.59
N PRO A 41 -11.00 16.39 6.98
CA PRO A 41 -9.90 15.42 6.86
C PRO A 41 -10.16 14.10 7.61
N GLU A 42 -10.82 14.14 8.78
CA GLU A 42 -11.18 12.95 9.56
C GLU A 42 -12.27 12.11 8.87
N GLU A 43 -13.29 12.77 8.30
CA GLU A 43 -14.33 12.11 7.51
C GLU A 43 -13.73 11.49 6.23
N THR A 44 -12.79 12.20 5.59
CA THR A 44 -12.06 11.70 4.42
C THR A 44 -11.22 10.46 4.77
N ALA A 45 -10.52 10.50 5.90
CA ALA A 45 -9.75 9.35 6.40
C ALA A 45 -10.66 8.16 6.74
N SER A 46 -11.84 8.40 7.33
CA SER A 46 -12.83 7.37 7.63
C SER A 46 -13.36 6.70 6.36
N PHE A 47 -13.69 7.49 5.33
CA PHE A 47 -14.07 6.97 4.02
C PHE A 47 -12.94 6.10 3.42
N VAL A 48 -11.71 6.61 3.44
CA VAL A 48 -10.54 5.91 2.92
C VAL A 48 -10.30 4.56 3.61
N GLY A 49 -10.54 4.46 4.92
CA GLY A 49 -10.37 3.21 5.68
C GLY A 49 -11.24 2.05 5.14
N GLY A 50 -12.35 2.36 4.45
CA GLY A 50 -13.21 1.36 3.81
C GLY A 50 -12.78 0.96 2.40
N LEU A 51 -11.79 1.64 1.81
CA LEU A 51 -11.29 1.32 0.48
C LEU A 51 -10.49 0.02 0.51
N SER A 52 -10.72 -0.80 -0.51
CA SER A 52 -10.02 -2.07 -0.73
C SER A 52 -9.84 -2.27 -2.23
N TYR A 53 -8.96 -3.18 -2.62
CA TYR A 53 -8.85 -3.53 -4.04
C TYR A 53 -10.19 -4.05 -4.60
N PHE A 54 -10.97 -4.77 -3.79
CA PHE A 54 -12.22 -5.39 -4.23
C PHE A 54 -13.33 -4.39 -4.57
N ASN A 55 -13.32 -3.20 -3.96
CA ASN A 55 -14.28 -2.13 -4.25
C ASN A 55 -13.72 -1.04 -5.19
N THR A 56 -12.40 -0.88 -5.30
CA THR A 56 -11.77 0.11 -6.19
C THR A 56 -11.40 -0.43 -7.57
N LYS A 57 -10.96 -1.69 -7.68
CA LYS A 57 -10.64 -2.42 -8.92
C LYS A 57 -9.79 -1.62 -9.94
N GLU A 58 -10.38 -1.25 -11.07
CA GLU A 58 -9.67 -0.54 -12.16
C GLU A 58 -9.29 0.90 -11.78
N ASP A 59 -9.99 1.48 -10.82
CA ASP A 59 -9.75 2.82 -10.31
C ASP A 59 -8.77 2.84 -9.11
N THR A 60 -8.24 1.69 -8.65
CA THR A 60 -7.36 1.61 -7.45
C THR A 60 -6.21 2.61 -7.50
N GLY A 61 -5.53 2.73 -8.64
CA GLY A 61 -4.45 3.70 -8.81
C GLY A 61 -4.90 5.16 -8.63
N ARG A 62 -6.09 5.51 -9.12
CA ARG A 62 -6.67 6.85 -8.98
C ARG A 62 -7.03 7.14 -7.53
N TRP A 63 -7.53 6.14 -6.80
CA TRP A 63 -7.80 6.23 -5.37
C TRP A 63 -6.51 6.46 -4.58
N ILE A 64 -5.42 5.77 -4.91
CA ILE A 64 -4.11 6.00 -4.28
C ILE A 64 -3.62 7.44 -4.53
N ASP A 65 -3.66 7.90 -5.78
CA ASP A 65 -3.24 9.27 -6.13
C ASP A 65 -4.09 10.33 -5.41
N TRP A 66 -5.40 10.11 -5.33
CA TRP A 66 -6.33 11.00 -4.62
C TRP A 66 -6.07 11.03 -3.11
N MET A 67 -5.83 9.88 -2.47
CA MET A 67 -5.51 9.81 -1.04
C MET A 67 -4.23 10.57 -0.72
N ALA A 68 -3.20 10.44 -1.56
CA ALA A 68 -1.95 11.16 -1.40
C ALA A 68 -2.12 12.69 -1.51
N GLU A 69 -3.13 13.17 -2.24
CA GLU A 69 -3.46 14.60 -2.35
C GLU A 69 -4.33 15.10 -1.17
N LYS A 70 -5.32 14.30 -0.73
CA LYS A 70 -6.36 14.77 0.20
C LYS A 70 -6.06 14.51 1.67
N LEU A 71 -5.28 13.48 2.00
CA LEU A 71 -5.04 13.09 3.38
C LEU A 71 -3.88 13.85 4.02
N PRO A 72 -3.90 14.00 5.36
CA PRO A 72 -2.72 14.39 6.12
C PRO A 72 -1.55 13.44 5.85
N ALA A 73 -0.33 13.98 5.78
CA ALA A 73 0.87 13.22 5.40
C ALA A 73 1.17 12.00 6.30
N ASP A 74 0.73 12.02 7.56
CA ASP A 74 0.86 10.91 8.51
C ASP A 74 -0.13 9.76 8.25
N LYS A 75 -1.24 10.02 7.54
CA LYS A 75 -2.28 9.04 7.21
C LYS A 75 -2.09 8.40 5.84
N VAL A 76 -1.33 9.02 4.95
CA VAL A 76 -1.10 8.50 3.59
C VAL A 76 -0.45 7.11 3.61
N PRO A 77 0.67 6.86 4.32
CA PRO A 77 1.39 5.59 4.20
C PRO A 77 0.52 4.38 4.53
N GLU A 78 -0.12 4.34 5.70
CA GLU A 78 -0.94 3.21 6.14
C GLU A 78 -2.06 2.85 5.14
N ASN A 79 -2.75 3.85 4.59
CA ASN A 79 -3.86 3.63 3.66
C ASN A 79 -3.38 3.23 2.26
N VAL A 80 -2.26 3.81 1.80
CA VAL A 80 -1.63 3.41 0.54
C VAL A 80 -1.11 1.98 0.63
N ASP A 81 -0.42 1.63 1.73
CA ASP A 81 0.19 0.31 1.94
C ASP A 81 -0.87 -0.80 1.95
N ASN A 82 -2.00 -0.59 2.66
CA ASN A 82 -3.09 -1.56 2.66
C ASN A 82 -3.64 -1.78 1.25
N LEU A 83 -3.93 -0.70 0.52
CA LEU A 83 -4.55 -0.79 -0.80
C LEU A 83 -3.60 -1.36 -1.86
N ILE A 84 -2.33 -0.95 -1.87
CA ILE A 84 -1.33 -1.45 -2.81
C ILE A 84 -0.96 -2.90 -2.51
N GLY A 85 -0.91 -3.32 -1.24
CA GLY A 85 -0.66 -4.70 -0.85
C GLY A 85 -1.75 -5.62 -1.36
N GLN A 86 -3.02 -5.27 -1.12
CA GLN A 86 -4.16 -6.01 -1.65
C GLN A 86 -4.17 -6.04 -3.18
N TRP A 87 -3.93 -4.89 -3.83
CA TRP A 87 -3.89 -4.84 -5.28
C TRP A 87 -2.77 -5.72 -5.85
N THR A 88 -1.59 -5.72 -5.24
CA THR A 88 -0.45 -6.52 -5.69
C THR A 88 -0.71 -8.02 -5.55
N GLN A 89 -1.34 -8.45 -4.44
CA GLN A 89 -1.73 -9.86 -4.27
C GLN A 89 -2.73 -10.34 -5.32
N GLN A 90 -3.59 -9.46 -5.81
CA GLN A 90 -4.65 -9.81 -6.77
C GLN A 90 -4.23 -9.62 -8.23
N ASP A 91 -3.48 -8.56 -8.54
CA ASP A 91 -2.99 -8.21 -9.87
C ASP A 91 -1.69 -7.38 -9.79
N TYR A 92 -0.59 -8.03 -9.45
CA TYR A 92 0.74 -7.41 -9.41
C TYR A 92 1.14 -6.77 -10.75
N LEU A 93 0.66 -7.28 -11.89
CA LEU A 93 0.98 -6.69 -13.20
C LEU A 93 0.31 -5.32 -13.38
N ALA A 94 -0.95 -5.18 -12.98
CA ALA A 94 -1.64 -3.90 -13.01
C ALA A 94 -1.05 -2.92 -11.98
N ALA A 95 -0.79 -3.36 -10.75
CA ALA A 95 -0.17 -2.54 -9.71
C ALA A 95 1.21 -2.03 -10.13
N GLY A 96 2.06 -2.90 -10.70
CA GLY A 96 3.38 -2.52 -11.20
C GLY A 96 3.33 -1.55 -12.38
N LYS A 97 2.34 -1.67 -13.28
CA LYS A 97 2.13 -0.70 -14.37
C LYS A 97 1.76 0.68 -13.85
N TRP A 98 0.86 0.74 -12.86
CA TRP A 98 0.52 2.01 -12.23
C TRP A 98 1.72 2.62 -11.51
N LEU A 99 2.43 1.85 -10.68
CA LEU A 99 3.64 2.32 -9.98
C LEU A 99 4.69 2.90 -10.94
N ALA A 100 4.88 2.29 -12.10
CA ALA A 100 5.82 2.78 -13.11
C ALA A 100 5.41 4.15 -13.68
N ALA A 101 4.09 4.42 -13.76
CA ALA A 101 3.53 5.66 -14.26
C ALA A 101 3.36 6.74 -13.16
N SER A 102 3.32 6.36 -11.89
CA SER A 102 3.11 7.29 -10.77
C SER A 102 4.25 8.29 -10.61
N SER A 103 3.91 9.50 -10.15
CA SER A 103 4.89 10.57 -9.89
C SER A 103 5.80 10.22 -8.71
N ASN A 104 7.07 10.62 -8.78
CA ASN A 104 8.02 10.39 -7.70
C ASN A 104 7.64 11.19 -6.45
N GLY A 105 7.81 10.59 -5.27
CA GLY A 105 7.52 11.20 -3.98
C GLY A 105 7.37 10.17 -2.85
N PRO A 106 7.15 10.62 -1.60
CA PRO A 106 7.06 9.73 -0.45
C PRO A 106 5.97 8.65 -0.58
N ALA A 107 4.80 9.00 -1.11
CA ALA A 107 3.71 8.04 -1.34
C ALA A 107 4.10 6.93 -2.34
N LYS A 108 4.85 7.28 -3.40
CA LYS A 108 5.35 6.29 -4.35
C LYS A 108 6.40 5.40 -3.72
N ASN A 109 7.30 5.94 -2.89
CA ASN A 109 8.31 5.12 -2.21
C ASN A 109 7.67 4.09 -1.29
N ALA A 110 6.70 4.50 -0.46
CA ALA A 110 5.92 3.60 0.38
C ALA A 110 5.26 2.50 -0.48
N ALA A 111 4.57 2.89 -1.55
CA ALA A 111 3.92 1.95 -2.46
C ALA A 111 4.90 0.99 -3.16
N VAL A 112 6.10 1.45 -3.52
CA VAL A 112 7.18 0.60 -4.07
C VAL A 112 7.68 -0.39 -3.02
N SER A 113 7.87 0.02 -1.76
CA SER A 113 8.28 -0.88 -0.69
C SER A 113 7.27 -2.02 -0.50
N THR A 114 5.99 -1.67 -0.34
CA THR A 114 4.92 -2.67 -0.15
C THR A 114 4.72 -3.56 -1.37
N TYR A 115 4.80 -3.00 -2.58
CA TYR A 115 4.72 -3.79 -3.81
C TYR A 115 5.88 -4.77 -3.92
N ALA A 116 7.10 -4.32 -3.65
CA ALA A 116 8.30 -5.16 -3.74
C ALA A 116 8.25 -6.29 -2.72
N GLU A 117 7.88 -6.00 -1.47
CA GLU A 117 7.65 -7.00 -0.43
C GLU A 117 6.58 -8.03 -0.87
N THR A 118 5.43 -7.57 -1.33
CA THR A 118 4.31 -8.44 -1.69
C THR A 118 4.62 -9.30 -2.91
N VAL A 119 5.31 -8.75 -3.91
CA VAL A 119 5.64 -9.49 -5.13
C VAL A 119 6.79 -10.47 -4.92
N ALA A 120 7.56 -10.36 -3.83
CA ALA A 120 8.71 -11.22 -3.56
C ALA A 120 8.35 -12.71 -3.46
N GLU A 121 7.16 -13.03 -2.95
CA GLU A 121 6.65 -14.40 -2.87
C GLU A 121 6.45 -15.05 -4.26
N TYR A 122 6.22 -14.24 -5.29
CA TYR A 122 5.90 -14.70 -6.64
C TYR A 122 7.05 -14.50 -7.62
N GLU A 123 7.69 -13.33 -7.56
CA GLU A 123 8.70 -12.84 -8.50
C GLU A 123 9.82 -12.11 -7.73
N PRO A 124 10.65 -12.82 -6.95
CA PRO A 124 11.67 -12.21 -6.08
C PRO A 124 12.68 -11.35 -6.86
N GLN A 125 13.00 -11.72 -8.10
CA GLN A 125 13.89 -10.91 -8.94
C GLN A 125 13.25 -9.55 -9.32
N THR A 126 11.95 -9.55 -9.60
CA THR A 126 11.19 -8.33 -9.88
C THR A 126 11.10 -7.47 -8.62
N ALA A 127 10.87 -8.08 -7.45
CA ALA A 127 10.88 -7.38 -6.16
C ALA A 127 12.18 -6.62 -5.92
N VAL A 128 13.33 -7.27 -6.13
CA VAL A 128 14.65 -6.64 -5.98
C VAL A 128 14.82 -5.46 -6.93
N GLN A 129 14.37 -5.58 -8.19
CA GLN A 129 14.44 -4.48 -9.16
C GLN A 129 13.62 -3.27 -8.71
N TRP A 130 12.43 -3.49 -8.13
CA TRP A 130 11.61 -2.41 -7.57
C TRP A 130 12.25 -1.78 -6.35
N ALA A 131 12.75 -2.57 -5.39
CA ALA A 131 13.44 -2.05 -4.22
C ALA A 131 14.68 -1.21 -4.61
N MET A 132 15.40 -1.56 -5.69
CA MET A 132 16.50 -0.74 -6.20
C MET A 132 16.09 0.64 -6.71
N THR A 133 14.80 0.87 -7.01
CA THR A 133 14.30 2.20 -7.41
C THR A 133 14.13 3.16 -6.23
N LEU A 134 14.10 2.62 -4.99
CA LEU A 134 14.06 3.43 -3.78
C LEU A 134 15.38 4.18 -3.58
N PRO A 135 15.34 5.40 -3.01
CA PRO A 135 16.56 6.11 -2.61
C PRO A 135 17.42 5.27 -1.66
N GLU A 136 18.73 5.48 -1.70
CA GLU A 136 19.62 4.83 -0.75
C GLU A 136 19.29 5.27 0.69
N GLY A 137 19.15 4.31 1.60
CA GLY A 137 18.82 4.61 2.98
C GLY A 137 18.15 3.44 3.69
N LYS A 138 17.58 3.74 4.85
CA LYS A 138 16.91 2.75 5.70
C LYS A 138 15.73 2.08 5.01
N GLU A 139 14.86 2.84 4.35
CA GLU A 139 13.67 2.31 3.67
C GLU A 139 14.05 1.20 2.66
N ARG A 140 15.02 1.46 1.77
CA ARG A 140 15.50 0.45 0.82
C ARG A 140 16.08 -0.79 1.49
N GLN A 141 16.80 -0.62 2.60
CA GLN A 141 17.38 -1.74 3.35
C GLN A 141 16.29 -2.59 3.99
N ASP A 142 15.32 -1.95 4.63
CA ASP A 142 14.17 -2.62 5.24
C ASP A 142 13.37 -3.38 4.16
N THR A 143 13.18 -2.81 2.97
CA THR A 143 12.55 -3.50 1.84
C THR A 143 13.37 -4.72 1.39
N PHE A 144 14.70 -4.62 1.32
CA PHE A 144 15.54 -5.78 0.98
C PHE A 144 15.41 -6.91 2.01
N GLU A 145 15.37 -6.59 3.30
CA GLU A 145 15.15 -7.56 4.37
C GLU A 145 13.78 -8.24 4.21
N ALA A 146 12.72 -7.46 3.99
CA ALA A 146 11.37 -8.00 3.76
C ALA A 146 11.27 -8.88 2.50
N ILE A 147 11.98 -8.53 1.42
CA ILE A 147 12.06 -9.37 0.21
C ILE A 147 12.74 -10.71 0.52
N TYR A 148 13.81 -10.70 1.31
CA TYR A 148 14.49 -11.93 1.71
C TYR A 148 13.60 -12.81 2.59
N GLU A 149 12.87 -12.23 3.53
CA GLU A 149 11.93 -12.96 4.39
C GLU A 149 10.79 -13.60 3.59
N ASN A 150 10.30 -12.91 2.56
CA ASN A 150 9.25 -13.41 1.67
C ASN A 150 9.78 -14.23 0.48
N TRP A 151 11.09 -14.49 0.42
CA TRP A 151 11.68 -15.25 -0.69
C TRP A 151 11.14 -16.68 -0.73
N PRO A 152 10.77 -17.22 -1.91
CA PRO A 152 10.29 -18.59 -2.03
C PRO A 152 11.28 -19.60 -1.46
N LYS A 153 10.82 -20.42 -0.51
CA LYS A 153 11.67 -21.46 0.13
C LYS A 153 12.23 -22.47 -0.87
N SER A 154 11.60 -22.64 -2.02
CA SER A 154 12.09 -23.47 -3.13
C SER A 154 13.38 -22.93 -3.77
N ASP A 155 13.70 -21.66 -3.55
CA ASP A 155 14.87 -20.98 -4.10
C ASP A 155 15.76 -20.36 -3.01
N ALA A 156 15.99 -21.12 -1.93
CA ALA A 156 16.83 -20.70 -0.82
C ALA A 156 18.27 -20.34 -1.22
N ALA A 157 18.80 -20.95 -2.28
CA ALA A 157 20.15 -20.66 -2.76
C ALA A 157 20.25 -19.24 -3.34
N ALA A 158 19.25 -18.79 -4.09
CA ALA A 158 19.21 -17.41 -4.58
C ALA A 158 18.93 -16.42 -3.44
N ALA A 159 18.09 -16.78 -2.47
CA ALA A 159 17.84 -15.96 -1.28
C ALA A 159 19.13 -15.68 -0.50
N GLU A 160 19.94 -16.70 -0.22
CA GLU A 160 21.22 -16.56 0.48
C GLU A 160 22.24 -15.75 -0.33
N ALA A 161 22.26 -15.93 -1.66
CA ALA A 161 23.11 -15.12 -2.55
C ALA A 161 22.70 -13.64 -2.52
N PHE A 162 21.39 -13.37 -2.53
CA PHE A 162 20.83 -12.03 -2.39
C PHE A 162 21.18 -11.42 -1.03
N ALA A 163 20.95 -12.14 0.07
CA ALA A 163 21.27 -11.68 1.41
C ALA A 163 22.74 -11.28 1.55
N LYS A 164 23.65 -12.11 1.03
CA LYS A 164 25.08 -11.82 1.00
C LYS A 164 25.41 -10.58 0.14
N ALA A 165 24.76 -10.42 -1.01
CA ALA A 165 25.02 -9.31 -1.92
C ALA A 165 24.53 -7.97 -1.36
N HIS A 166 23.47 -7.99 -0.54
CA HIS A 166 22.81 -6.81 0.01
C HIS A 166 23.06 -6.59 1.51
N GLY A 167 23.91 -7.41 2.12
CA GLY A 167 24.30 -7.26 3.53
C GLY A 167 23.18 -7.53 4.53
N ILE A 168 22.22 -8.39 4.17
CA ILE A 168 21.14 -8.82 5.06
C ILE A 168 21.71 -9.83 6.06
N ASP A 169 21.45 -9.60 7.35
CA ASP A 169 21.87 -10.51 8.42
C ASP A 169 20.97 -11.75 8.48
N THR A 170 21.47 -12.88 7.99
CA THR A 170 20.76 -14.17 8.02
C THR A 170 21.08 -15.00 9.27
N ALA A 171 21.97 -14.53 10.15
CA ALA A 171 22.51 -15.30 11.26
C ALA A 171 21.54 -15.43 12.46
N GLY A 172 20.50 -14.59 12.54
CA GLY A 172 19.51 -14.61 13.63
C GLY A 172 18.56 -15.83 13.64
N SER A 173 18.50 -16.62 12.56
CA SER A 173 17.59 -17.78 12.45
C SER A 173 18.25 -19.15 12.67
N ARG A 174 19.53 -19.20 13.07
CA ARG A 174 20.32 -20.45 13.13
C ARG A 174 20.94 -20.79 14.49
N GLU A 175 20.45 -20.20 15.58
CA GLU A 175 20.83 -20.60 16.94
C GLU A 175 19.60 -20.85 17.80
N GLU A 176 19.23 -22.12 17.99
CA GLU A 176 18.97 -22.70 19.32
C GLU A 176 19.23 -24.23 19.23
N PRO A 177 20.12 -24.80 20.07
CA PRO A 177 20.40 -26.24 20.14
C PRO A 177 19.33 -27.07 20.86
#